data_AF-A0A443QYE9-F1
#
_entry.id   AF-A0A443QYE9-F1
#
_cell.length_a   1.000
_cell.length_b   1.000
_cell.length_c   1.000
_cell.angle_alpha   90.00
_cell.angle_beta   90.00
_cell.angle_gamma   90.00
#
_symmetry.space_group_name_H-M   'P 1'
#
loop_
_entity.id
_entity.type
_entity.pdbx_description
1 polymer ?
#
loop_
_entity_poly.entity_id
_entity_poly.type
_entity_poly.pdbx_seq_one_letter_code
_entity_poly.pdbx_strand_id
1 'polypeptide(L)'
;MNFSEFPIPTSELNKLYSYPWFEPHMSKHKASRFLVSTWTNGAFLVRFSRDKNRFVLSVLILEETYAKVKHYVIQNTSGLRSGSRFYYLTNDSWFPSIKYLVKRHIAEVKAPLTVRLKVVWKTYFIRQISLNIIVSFIVHN
;
A
#
# COMPACT_ATOMS: atom_id res chain seq x y z
N MET A 1 12.58 14.74 -20.06
CA MET A 1 13.48 14.20 -19.01
C MET A 1 12.64 13.38 -18.05
N ASN A 2 12.99 12.10 -17.86
CA ASN A 2 12.21 11.17 -17.05
C ASN A 2 12.77 11.18 -15.61
N PHE A 3 12.12 11.89 -14.69
CA PHE A 3 12.62 12.11 -13.32
C PHE A 3 12.55 10.88 -12.40
N SER A 4 12.33 9.68 -12.97
CA SER A 4 12.09 8.43 -12.23
C SER A 4 13.33 7.54 -12.04
N GLU A 5 14.52 8.01 -12.44
CA GLU A 5 15.77 7.24 -12.40
C GLU A 5 16.62 7.44 -11.14
N PHE A 6 16.27 8.38 -10.27
CA PHE A 6 17.06 8.60 -9.04
C PHE A 6 16.74 7.53 -7.98
N PRO A 7 17.75 6.88 -7.41
CA PRO A 7 17.52 5.84 -6.43
C PRO A 7 16.87 6.42 -5.17
N ILE A 8 15.79 5.77 -4.71
CA ILE A 8 15.17 6.11 -3.44
C ILE A 8 16.21 5.87 -2.33
N PRO A 9 16.54 6.88 -1.51
CA PRO A 9 17.52 6.70 -0.45
C PRO A 9 17.09 5.62 0.54
N THR A 10 18.01 4.74 0.90
CA THR A 10 17.79 3.64 1.87
C THR A 10 17.23 4.15 3.19
N SER A 11 17.58 5.38 3.60
CA SER A 11 17.03 6.04 4.80
C SER A 11 15.51 6.25 4.75
N GLU A 12 14.93 6.54 3.58
CA GLU A 12 13.49 6.66 3.41
C GLU A 12 12.81 5.31 3.44
N LEU A 13 13.43 4.29 2.84
CA LEU A 13 12.93 2.92 2.90
C LEU A 13 12.88 2.44 4.36
N ASN A 14 13.94 2.69 5.14
CA ASN A 14 14.05 2.33 6.56
C ASN A 14 12.92 2.93 7.41
N LYS A 15 12.53 4.18 7.15
CA LYS A 15 11.40 4.83 7.84
C LYS A 15 10.06 4.13 7.60
N LEU A 16 9.93 3.37 6.51
CA LEU A 16 8.69 2.71 6.16
C LEU A 16 8.53 1.31 6.76
N TYR A 17 9.63 0.63 7.12
CA TYR A 17 9.59 -0.72 7.71
C TYR A 17 8.80 -0.80 9.02
N SER A 18 8.65 0.31 9.74
CA SER A 18 7.85 0.37 10.96
C SER A 18 6.34 0.40 10.72
N TYR A 19 5.88 0.60 9.46
CA TYR A 19 4.45 0.65 9.18
C TYR A 19 3.90 -0.72 8.76
N PRO A 20 2.77 -1.15 9.35
CA PRO A 20 2.19 -2.46 9.09
C PRO A 20 1.65 -2.63 7.66
N TRP A 21 1.40 -1.53 6.95
CA TRP A 21 0.94 -1.50 5.56
C TRP A 21 2.07 -1.55 4.54
N PHE A 22 3.33 -1.49 4.97
CA PHE A 22 4.47 -1.51 4.08
C PHE A 22 5.07 -2.92 3.94
N GLU A 23 5.15 -3.40 2.70
CA GLU A 23 5.70 -4.71 2.35
C GLU A 23 6.84 -4.59 1.33
N PRO A 24 8.09 -4.46 1.78
CA PRO A 24 9.23 -4.17 0.91
C PRO A 24 9.58 -5.32 -0.06
N HIS A 25 9.20 -6.55 0.26
CA HIS A 25 9.51 -7.76 -0.54
C HIS A 25 8.28 -8.33 -1.26
N MET A 26 7.16 -7.62 -1.26
CA MET A 26 5.92 -8.11 -1.86
C MET A 26 5.93 -7.92 -3.38
N SER A 27 5.81 -9.02 -4.12
CA SER A 27 5.65 -8.97 -5.57
C SER A 27 4.23 -8.57 -5.98
N LYS A 28 4.05 -8.08 -7.22
CA LYS A 28 2.73 -7.73 -7.77
C LYS A 28 1.74 -8.90 -7.68
N HIS A 29 2.18 -10.10 -8.07
CA HIS A 29 1.35 -11.30 -8.06
C HIS A 29 0.93 -11.70 -6.64
N LYS A 30 1.88 -11.72 -5.69
CA LYS A 30 1.58 -12.03 -4.28
C LYS A 30 0.64 -10.99 -3.66
N ALA A 31 0.90 -9.70 -3.87
CA ALA A 31 0.04 -8.62 -3.42
C ALA A 31 -1.40 -8.79 -3.92
N SER A 32 -1.57 -9.12 -5.20
CA SER A 32 -2.90 -9.30 -5.79
C SER A 32 -3.64 -10.46 -5.16
N ARG A 33 -2.98 -11.61 -4.97
CA ARG A 33 -3.58 -12.78 -4.31
C ARG A 33 -4.00 -12.47 -2.87
N PHE A 34 -3.14 -11.85 -2.08
CA PHE A 34 -3.44 -11.52 -0.67
C PHE A 34 -4.55 -10.47 -0.52
N LEU A 35 -4.58 -9.47 -1.40
CA LEU A 35 -5.65 -8.48 -1.39
C LEU A 35 -6.99 -9.13 -1.79
N VAL A 36 -7.02 -9.96 -2.82
CA VAL A 36 -8.23 -10.69 -3.22
C VAL A 36 -8.70 -11.64 -2.11
N SER A 37 -7.80 -12.37 -1.45
CA SER A 37 -8.18 -13.26 -0.34
C SER A 37 -8.76 -12.53 0.87
N THR A 38 -8.50 -11.22 0.98
CA THR A 38 -9.07 -10.38 2.03
C THR A 38 -10.54 -10.05 1.77
N TRP A 39 -10.97 -10.07 0.50
CA TRP A 39 -12.34 -9.80 0.05
C TRP A 39 -12.99 -8.58 0.74
N THR A 40 -12.22 -7.51 0.93
CA THR A 40 -12.67 -6.29 1.61
C THR A 40 -12.36 -5.06 0.78
N ASN A 41 -13.39 -4.28 0.45
CA ASN A 41 -13.24 -3.09 -0.38
C ASN A 41 -12.35 -2.06 0.31
N GLY A 42 -11.35 -1.53 -0.39
CA GLY A 42 -10.36 -0.62 0.18
C GLY A 42 -9.28 -1.31 1.03
N ALA A 43 -9.14 -2.63 0.96
CA ALA A 43 -7.97 -3.33 1.48
C ALA A 43 -6.72 -2.89 0.69
N PHE A 44 -5.61 -2.63 1.37
CA PHE A 44 -4.43 -2.08 0.70
C PHE A 44 -3.10 -2.51 1.33
N LEU A 45 -2.04 -2.29 0.55
CA LEU A 45 -0.64 -2.36 0.99
C LEU A 45 0.24 -1.48 0.08
N VAL A 46 1.34 -0.98 0.62
CA VAL A 46 2.40 -0.33 -0.15
C VAL A 46 3.55 -1.30 -0.29
N ARG A 47 4.02 -1.51 -1.52
CA ARG A 47 5.17 -2.36 -1.83
C ARG A 47 6.27 -1.58 -2.50
N PHE A 48 7.49 -2.09 -2.39
CA PHE A 48 8.63 -1.56 -3.12
C PHE A 48 8.98 -2.48 -4.29
N SER A 49 8.96 -1.95 -5.51
CA SER A 49 9.33 -2.68 -6.72
C SER A 49 10.82 -2.55 -6.93
N ARG A 50 11.61 -3.55 -6.50
CA ARG A 50 13.08 -3.55 -6.61
C ARG A 50 13.56 -3.31 -8.04
N ASP A 51 13.02 -4.05 -9.00
CA ASP A 51 13.43 -3.97 -10.42
C ASP A 51 13.20 -2.59 -11.05
N LYS A 52 12.22 -1.84 -10.53
CA LYS A 52 11.83 -0.52 -11.05
C LYS A 52 12.20 0.62 -10.12
N ASN A 53 12.85 0.31 -9.00
CA ASN A 53 13.19 1.22 -7.90
C ASN A 53 12.06 2.21 -7.56
N ARG A 54 10.83 1.70 -7.40
CA ARG A 54 9.63 2.53 -7.24
C ARG A 54 8.68 1.98 -6.18
N PHE A 55 8.07 2.88 -5.43
CA PHE A 55 6.98 2.54 -4.52
C PHE A 55 5.67 2.35 -5.28
N VAL A 56 4.88 1.36 -4.87
CA VAL A 56 3.59 1.05 -5.50
C VAL A 56 2.56 0.80 -4.41
N LEU A 57 1.49 1.58 -4.43
CA LEU A 57 0.30 1.36 -3.62
C LEU A 57 -0.63 0.36 -4.34
N SER A 58 -0.93 -0.77 -3.73
CA SER A 58 -1.86 -1.77 -4.26
C SER A 58 -3.14 -1.74 -3.44
N VAL A 59 -4.29 -1.64 -4.10
CA VAL A 59 -5.60 -1.48 -3.46
C VAL A 59 -6.61 -2.43 -4.08
N LEU A 60 -7.38 -3.12 -3.26
CA LEU A 60 -8.53 -3.92 -3.67
C LEU A 60 -9.74 -3.02 -3.84
N ILE A 61 -10.36 -3.14 -5.00
CA ILE A 61 -11.67 -2.57 -5.31
C ILE A 61 -12.61 -3.75 -5.47
N LEU A 62 -13.63 -3.82 -4.61
CA LEU A 62 -14.73 -4.75 -4.81
C LEU A 62 -15.82 -4.04 -5.60
N GLU A 63 -16.23 -4.70 -6.67
CA GLU A 63 -17.46 -4.40 -7.41
C GLU A 63 -18.52 -5.44 -7.02
N GLU A 64 -19.75 -5.27 -7.49
CA GLU A 64 -20.89 -6.13 -7.10
C GLU A 64 -20.65 -7.63 -7.31
N THR A 65 -19.90 -8.00 -8.36
CA THR A 65 -19.74 -9.40 -8.77
C THR A 65 -18.28 -9.86 -8.87
N TYR A 66 -17.31 -8.97 -8.70
CA TYR A 66 -15.89 -9.32 -8.81
C TYR A 66 -14.99 -8.40 -8.00
N ALA A 67 -13.77 -8.87 -7.74
CA ALA A 67 -12.73 -8.08 -7.09
C ALA A 67 -11.62 -7.73 -8.08
N LYS A 68 -11.19 -6.47 -8.05
CA LYS A 68 -10.11 -5.95 -8.90
C LYS A 68 -9.05 -5.28 -8.06
N VAL A 69 -7.79 -5.68 -8.23
CA VAL A 69 -6.66 -5.02 -7.60
C VAL A 69 -6.09 -3.97 -8.55
N LYS A 70 -6.06 -2.71 -8.11
CA LYS A 70 -5.38 -1.62 -8.82
C LYS A 70 -4.01 -1.35 -8.18
N HIS A 71 -3.03 -1.06 -9.03
CA HIS A 71 -1.67 -0.72 -8.61
C HIS A 71 -1.33 0.70 -9.04
N TYR A 72 -1.13 1.58 -8.07
CA TYR A 72 -0.77 2.98 -8.29
C TYR A 72 0.71 3.17 -7.99
N VAL A 73 1.46 3.63 -8.99
CA VAL A 73 2.87 3.96 -8.81
C VAL A 73 2.94 5.28 -8.04
N ILE A 74 3.68 5.28 -6.92
CA ILE A 74 3.96 6.50 -6.17
C ILE A 74 5.17 7.16 -6.83
N GLN A 75 4.92 8.31 -7.44
CA GLN A 75 5.95 9.14 -8.03
C GLN A 75 6.63 9.98 -6.95
N ASN A 76 7.86 10.41 -7.22
CA ASN A 76 8.59 11.30 -6.33
C ASN A 76 9.32 12.39 -7.12
N THR A 77 9.59 13.52 -6.47
CA THR A 77 10.27 14.67 -7.09
C THR A 77 11.78 14.67 -6.88
N SER A 78 12.39 13.52 -6.56
CA SER A 78 13.81 13.45 -6.16
C SER A 78 14.81 13.92 -7.22
N GLY A 79 14.38 14.05 -8.49
CA GLY A 79 15.18 14.62 -9.58
C GLY A 79 15.06 16.13 -9.79
N LEU A 80 14.28 16.85 -8.98
CA LEU A 80 14.18 18.31 -9.10
C LEU A 80 15.33 18.99 -8.35
N ARG A 81 15.99 19.96 -9.00
CA ARG A 81 17.13 20.74 -8.46
C ARG A 81 16.81 21.53 -7.17
N SER A 82 15.54 21.62 -6.79
CA SER A 82 15.05 22.40 -5.64
C SER A 82 15.31 21.73 -4.27
N GLY A 83 15.81 20.49 -4.22
CA GLY A 83 16.10 19.77 -2.97
C GLY A 83 14.86 19.29 -2.18
N SER A 84 13.67 19.85 -2.43
CA SER A 84 12.42 19.41 -1.82
C SER A 84 11.89 18.13 -2.47
N ARG A 85 11.64 17.10 -1.63
CA ARG A 85 11.07 15.83 -2.06
C ARG A 85 9.59 15.74 -1.68
N PHE A 86 8.76 15.58 -2.70
CA PHE A 86 7.34 15.28 -2.58
C PHE A 86 7.02 13.94 -3.24
N TYR A 87 5.93 13.34 -2.80
CA TYR A 87 5.39 12.08 -3.29
C TYR A 87 3.96 12.31 -3.78
N TYR A 88 3.59 11.69 -4.89
CA TYR A 88 2.26 11.89 -5.47
C TYR A 88 1.80 10.67 -6.27
N LEU A 89 0.48 10.52 -6.38
CA LEU A 89 -0.17 9.53 -7.25
C LEU A 89 -0.64 10.17 -8.57
N THR A 90 -1.05 11.45 -8.50
CA THR A 90 -1.46 12.30 -9.62
C THR A 90 -0.80 13.66 -9.48
N ASN A 91 -0.72 14.41 -10.58
CA ASN A 91 -0.04 15.71 -10.59
C ASN A 91 -0.73 16.77 -9.72
N ASP A 92 -1.95 16.54 -9.25
CA ASP A 92 -2.75 17.51 -8.49
C ASP A 92 -2.64 17.34 -6.97
N SER A 93 -1.84 16.37 -6.47
CA SER A 93 -1.78 16.07 -5.04
C SER A 93 -0.42 15.59 -4.59
N TRP A 94 0.37 16.52 -4.04
CA TRP A 94 1.74 16.30 -3.61
C TRP A 94 1.82 16.21 -2.09
N PHE A 95 2.60 15.26 -1.59
CA PHE A 95 2.69 14.95 -0.17
C PHE A 95 4.15 14.95 0.28
N PRO A 96 4.45 15.43 1.50
CA PRO A 96 5.82 15.50 2.00
C PRO A 96 6.41 14.12 2.33
N SER A 97 5.57 13.09 2.51
CA SER A 97 6.01 11.71 2.75
C SER A 97 4.97 10.70 2.31
N ILE A 98 5.40 9.46 2.06
CA ILE A 98 4.50 8.33 1.77
C ILE A 98 3.55 8.07 2.95
N LYS A 99 4.03 8.23 4.19
CA LYS A 99 3.18 8.15 5.38
C LYS A 99 2.02 9.12 5.29
N TYR A 100 2.28 10.38 4.95
CA TYR A 100 1.25 11.40 4.87
C TYR A 100 0.30 11.14 3.70
N LEU A 101 0.82 10.70 2.55
CA LEU A 101 0.04 10.25 1.40
C LEU A 101 -0.95 9.15 1.82
N VAL A 102 -0.47 8.09 2.46
CA VAL A 102 -1.33 6.98 2.94
C VAL A 102 -2.34 7.49 3.96
N LYS A 103 -1.92 8.26 4.97
CA LYS A 103 -2.83 8.82 5.99
C LYS A 103 -3.96 9.64 5.36
N ARG A 104 -3.67 10.46 4.35
CA ARG A 104 -4.67 11.28 3.67
C ARG A 104 -5.71 10.41 2.96
N HIS A 105 -5.27 9.37 2.24
CA HIS A 105 -6.17 8.44 1.53
C HIS A 105 -6.88 7.43 2.45
N ILE A 106 -6.40 7.28 3.69
CA ILE A 106 -7.16 6.62 4.78
C ILE A 106 -8.25 7.56 5.32
N ALA A 107 -8.08 8.88 5.28
CA ALA A 107 -9.08 9.82 5.80
C ALA A 107 -10.21 10.07 4.78
N GLU A 108 -9.84 10.28 3.51
CA GLU A 108 -10.76 10.73 2.46
C GLU A 108 -10.56 9.96 1.15
N VAL A 109 -11.62 9.87 0.36
CA VAL A 109 -11.53 9.45 -1.05
C VAL A 109 -10.96 10.62 -1.83
N LYS A 110 -9.77 10.44 -2.41
CA LYS A 110 -9.10 11.45 -3.23
C LYS A 110 -8.60 10.82 -4.52
N ALA A 111 -8.73 11.55 -5.62
CA ALA A 111 -8.16 11.12 -6.90
C ALA A 111 -6.67 10.78 -6.75
N PRO A 112 -6.18 9.70 -7.38
CA PRO A 112 -6.85 8.83 -8.37
C PRO A 112 -7.59 7.63 -7.75
N LEU A 113 -7.64 7.54 -6.43
CA LEU A 113 -8.26 6.40 -5.76
C LEU A 113 -9.78 6.53 -5.80
N THR A 114 -10.43 5.52 -6.39
CA THR A 114 -11.90 5.42 -6.43
C THR A 114 -12.49 4.92 -5.12
N VAL A 115 -11.65 4.43 -4.20
CA VAL A 115 -12.06 3.90 -2.89
C VAL A 115 -11.14 4.44 -1.80
N ARG A 116 -11.70 4.62 -0.61
CA ARG A 116 -10.95 4.98 0.60
C ARG A 116 -10.10 3.80 1.05
N LEU A 117 -8.89 4.05 1.55
CA LEU A 117 -8.07 3.03 2.18
C LEU A 117 -8.67 2.69 3.55
N LYS A 118 -9.09 1.45 3.75
CA LYS A 118 -9.82 1.03 4.96
C LYS A 118 -9.03 0.06 5.81
N VAL A 119 -8.47 -0.99 5.21
CA VAL A 119 -7.87 -2.09 5.97
C VAL A 119 -6.50 -2.47 5.43
N VAL A 120 -5.58 -2.74 6.34
CA VAL A 120 -4.27 -3.29 6.01
C VAL A 120 -4.40 -4.80 5.82
N TRP A 121 -3.87 -5.34 4.73
CA TRP A 121 -4.04 -6.75 4.37
C TRP A 121 -3.65 -7.74 5.48
N LYS A 122 -2.61 -7.45 6.28
CA LYS A 122 -2.15 -8.29 7.40
C LYS A 122 -3.16 -8.42 8.55
N THR A 123 -4.08 -7.48 8.70
CA THR A 123 -5.04 -7.49 9.81
C THR A 123 -5.98 -8.69 9.75
N TYR A 124 -6.25 -9.22 8.55
CA TYR A 124 -7.07 -10.42 8.37
C TYR A 124 -6.33 -11.71 8.71
N PHE A 125 -5.04 -11.80 8.39
CA PHE A 125 -4.25 -13.01 8.67
C PHE A 125 -4.10 -13.24 10.19
N ILE A 126 -3.87 -12.16 10.96
CA ILE A 126 -3.78 -12.25 12.42
C ILE A 126 -5.13 -12.63 13.03
N ARG A 127 -6.23 -12.02 12.57
CA ARG A 127 -7.58 -12.34 13.07
C ARG A 127 -7.98 -13.79 12.83
N GLN A 128 -7.65 -14.35 11.67
CA GLN A 128 -7.93 -15.76 11.36
C GLN A 128 -7.14 -16.72 12.26
N ILE A 129 -5.86 -16.44 12.52
CA ILE A 129 -5.07 -17.24 13.47
C ILE A 129 -5.65 -17.14 14.89
N SER A 130 -5.96 -15.93 15.36
CA SER A 130 -6.55 -15.74 16.69
C SER A 130 -7.91 -16.43 16.85
N LEU A 131 -8.77 -16.37 15.84
CA LEU A 131 -10.06 -17.08 15.84
C LEU A 131 -9.87 -18.60 15.86
N ASN A 132 -8.96 -19.14 15.03
CA ASN A 132 -8.69 -20.58 15.01
C ASN A 132 -8.14 -21.10 16.34
N ILE A 133 -7.25 -20.34 17.01
CA ILE A 133 -6.75 -20.71 18.34
C ILE A 133 -7.90 -20.74 19.36
N ILE A 134 -8.76 -19.71 19.39
CA ILE A 134 -9.89 -19.66 20.32
C ILE A 134 -10.87 -20.82 20.07
N VAL A 135 -11.21 -21.11 18.81
CA VAL A 135 -12.09 -22.24 18.46
C VAL A 135 -11.46 -23.57 18.86
N SER A 136 -10.15 -23.76 18.64
CA SER A 136 -9.45 -24.98 19.10
C SER A 136 -9.48 -25.15 20.62
N PHE A 137 -9.42 -24.07 21.40
CA PHE A 137 -9.53 -24.12 22.87
C PHE A 137 -10.95 -24.42 23.38
N ILE A 138 -11.99 -24.00 22.65
CA ILE A 138 -13.39 -24.28 23.00
C ILE A 138 -13.77 -25.73 22.65
N VAL A 139 -13.24 -26.29 21.56
CA VAL A 139 -13.57 -27.66 21.11
C VAL A 139 -12.85 -28.75 21.93
N HIS A 140 -11.83 -28.39 22.71
CA HIS A 140 -11.06 -29.32 23.57
C HIS A 140 -11.36 -29.18 25.08
N ASN A 141 -12.48 -28.55 25.47
CA ASN A 141 -13.06 -28.63 26.81
C ASN A 141 -14.51 -29.11 26.72
#